data_AF-A0A5J6Z953-F1
#
_entry.id   AF-A0A5J6Z953-F1
#
_cell.length_a   1.000
_cell.length_b   1.000
_cell.length_c   1.000
_cell.angle_alpha   90.00
_cell.angle_beta   90.00
_cell.angle_gamma   90.00
#
_symmetry.space_group_name_H-M   'P 1'
#
loop_
_entity.id
_entity.type
_entity.pdbx_description
1 polymer ?
#
loop_
_entity_poly.entity_id
_entity_poly.type
_entity_poly.pdbx_seq_one_letter_code
_entity_poly.pdbx_strand_id
1 'polypeptide(L)'
;MFIDNIHNENIYTKINFLDENKKNNEKNIQESNNFTQFFQTALGEVNKIQNNAQKSIEKFELNPSSMSLNDVMINLQKSSISIELAIQIRNKFISAYKEIMNQQI
;
A
#
# COMPACT_ATOMS: atom_id res chain seq x y z
N MET A 1 -3.50 -24.30 28.54
CA MET A 1 -2.24 -23.58 28.29
C MET A 1 -2.23 -23.18 26.81
N PHE A 2 -1.63 -22.04 26.47
CA PHE A 2 -1.48 -21.45 25.12
C PHE A 2 -2.63 -20.56 24.62
N ILE A 3 -2.88 -19.48 25.36
CA ILE A 3 -3.22 -18.20 24.74
C ILE A 3 -2.17 -17.21 25.23
N ASP A 4 -0.98 -17.29 24.63
CA ASP A 4 0.05 -16.29 24.86
C ASP A 4 0.58 -15.82 23.51
N ASN A 5 0.66 -14.48 23.43
CA ASN A 5 1.46 -13.73 22.48
C ASN A 5 0.82 -13.46 21.10
N ILE A 6 -0.27 -12.70 21.11
CA ILE A 6 -0.55 -11.78 20.00
C ILE A 6 0.46 -10.64 20.14
N HIS A 7 1.57 -10.74 19.38
CA HIS A 7 2.49 -9.62 19.20
C HIS A 7 1.75 -8.54 18.41
N ASN A 8 1.20 -7.57 19.13
CA ASN A 8 0.63 -6.35 18.56
C ASN A 8 1.80 -5.45 18.13
N GLU A 9 2.38 -5.75 16.98
CA GLU A 9 3.23 -4.79 16.29
C GLU A 9 2.33 -3.73 15.66
N ASN A 10 2.41 -2.53 16.25
CA ASN A 10 1.72 -1.31 15.88
C ASN A 10 1.35 -1.20 14.39
N ILE A 11 0.05 -1.33 14.10
CA ILE A 11 -0.55 -1.14 12.77
C ILE A 11 -0.59 0.34 12.35
N TYR A 12 -0.02 1.23 13.16
CA TYR A 12 0.11 2.66 12.86
C TYR A 12 1.57 3.02 12.67
N THR A 13 2.15 2.67 11.53
CA THR A 13 3.31 3.43 11.05
C THR A 13 2.81 4.84 10.77
N LYS A 14 3.06 5.74 11.73
CA LYS A 14 2.72 7.16 11.65
C LYS A 14 3.27 7.70 10.33
N ILE A 15 2.39 8.13 9.44
CA ILE A 15 2.78 8.95 8.30
C ILE A 15 3.11 10.31 8.88
N ASN A 16 4.41 10.55 9.11
CA ASN A 16 4.89 11.79 9.68
C ASN A 16 4.88 12.85 8.59
N PHE A 17 3.74 13.51 8.41
CA PHE A 17 3.67 14.81 7.75
C PHE A 17 4.11 15.83 8.78
N LEU A 18 5.23 16.53 8.52
CA LEU A 18 5.66 17.82 9.09
C LEU A 18 7.19 17.83 9.07
N ASP A 19 7.76 18.21 7.93
CA ASP A 19 9.11 18.77 7.89
C ASP A 19 8.93 20.30 7.80
N GLU A 20 8.90 20.93 8.98
CA GLU A 20 8.91 22.38 9.14
C GLU A 20 10.32 22.91 8.83
N ASN A 21 10.37 23.90 7.92
CA ASN A 21 11.52 24.75 7.57
C ASN A 21 12.41 24.27 6.41
N LYS A 22 11.96 24.56 5.18
CA LYS A 22 12.88 25.18 4.20
C LYS A 22 12.17 26.20 3.31
N LYS A 23 12.48 27.45 3.61
CA LYS A 23 12.15 28.70 2.93
C LYS A 23 12.52 28.66 1.43
N ASN A 24 11.77 29.44 0.65
CA ASN A 24 12.08 29.99 -0.68
C ASN A 24 11.49 29.24 -1.90
N ASN A 25 10.27 29.65 -2.26
CA ASN A 25 9.90 30.20 -3.58
C ASN A 25 10.32 29.46 -4.88
N GLU A 26 10.20 28.14 -4.98
CA GLU A 26 10.12 27.41 -6.27
C GLU A 26 9.25 26.11 -6.19
N LYS A 27 8.30 26.04 -5.25
CA LYS A 27 7.56 24.80 -4.92
C LYS A 27 6.16 24.73 -5.55
N ASN A 28 6.07 24.44 -6.85
CA ASN A 28 4.81 23.90 -7.41
C ASN A 28 5.03 22.58 -8.18
N ILE A 29 6.27 22.26 -8.56
CA ILE A 29 6.58 21.03 -9.31
C ILE A 29 7.12 19.91 -8.39
N GLN A 30 7.75 20.24 -7.26
CA GLN A 30 8.32 19.24 -6.33
C GLN A 30 7.26 18.39 -5.60
N GLU A 31 6.08 18.94 -5.26
CA GLU A 31 5.01 18.15 -4.61
C GLU A 31 4.37 17.13 -5.56
N SER A 32 4.21 17.49 -6.84
CA SER A 32 3.66 16.58 -7.87
C SER A 32 4.56 15.36 -8.15
N ASN A 33 5.89 15.58 -8.10
CA ASN A 33 6.87 14.50 -8.23
C ASN A 33 6.86 13.57 -7.01
N ASN A 34 6.66 14.13 -5.80
CA ASN A 34 6.62 13.34 -4.57
C ASN A 34 5.38 12.42 -4.53
N PHE A 35 4.21 12.91 -4.97
CA PHE A 35 3.01 12.08 -5.08
C PHE A 35 3.17 10.96 -6.13
N THR A 36 3.75 11.26 -7.30
CA THR A 36 3.98 10.25 -8.35
C THR A 36 4.96 9.16 -7.89
N GLN A 37 6.03 9.54 -7.19
CA GLN A 37 6.99 8.59 -6.59
C GLN A 37 6.33 7.73 -5.50
N PHE A 38 5.50 8.33 -4.65
CA PHE A 38 4.72 7.61 -3.66
C PHE A 38 3.74 6.63 -4.31
N PHE A 39 3.05 7.03 -5.38
CA PHE A 39 2.13 6.17 -6.12
C PHE A 39 2.85 4.98 -6.77
N GLN A 40 4.01 5.22 -7.39
CA GLN A 40 4.85 4.13 -7.92
C GLN A 40 5.31 3.17 -6.82
N THR A 41 5.67 3.70 -5.66
CA THR A 41 6.04 2.90 -4.49
C THR A 41 4.87 2.06 -3.99
N ALA A 42 3.69 2.65 -3.85
CA ALA A 42 2.46 1.97 -3.43
C ALA A 42 2.05 0.86 -4.43
N LEU A 43 2.18 1.10 -5.74
CA LEU A 43 2.00 0.09 -6.78
C LEU A 43 2.98 -1.08 -6.61
N GLY A 44 4.25 -0.79 -6.32
CA GLY A 44 5.26 -1.78 -6.00
C GLY A 44 4.89 -2.60 -4.75
N GLU A 45 4.37 -1.96 -3.72
CA GLU A 45 3.90 -2.64 -2.50
C GLU A 45 2.70 -3.56 -2.77
N VAL A 46 1.73 -3.14 -3.57
CA VAL A 46 0.61 -4.02 -3.97
C VAL A 46 1.10 -5.25 -4.73
N ASN A 47 2.06 -5.09 -5.63
CA ASN A 47 2.68 -6.22 -6.32
C ASN A 47 3.39 -7.18 -5.36
N LYS A 48 4.10 -6.65 -4.36
CA LYS A 48 4.74 -7.47 -3.31
C LYS A 48 3.71 -8.21 -2.48
N ILE A 49 2.62 -7.56 -2.07
CA ILE A 49 1.56 -8.18 -1.26
C ILE A 49 0.90 -9.31 -2.06
N GLN A 50 0.57 -9.08 -3.33
CA GLN A 50 0.03 -10.11 -4.22
C GLN A 50 0.98 -11.31 -4.35
N ASN A 51 2.26 -11.07 -4.63
CA ASN A 51 3.27 -12.13 -4.72
C ASN A 51 3.45 -12.89 -3.41
N ASN A 52 3.40 -12.19 -2.27
CA ASN A 52 3.50 -12.81 -0.95
C ASN A 52 2.27 -13.67 -0.63
N ALA A 53 1.07 -13.23 -0.99
CA ALA A 53 -0.14 -14.04 -0.85
C ALA A 53 -0.06 -15.32 -1.70
N GLN A 54 0.34 -15.21 -2.97
CA GLN A 54 0.56 -16.36 -3.87
C GLN A 54 1.57 -17.35 -3.28
N LYS A 55 2.74 -16.86 -2.85
CA LYS A 55 3.78 -17.68 -2.23
C LYS A 55 3.33 -18.32 -0.92
N SER A 56 2.46 -17.65 -0.16
CA SER A 56 1.92 -18.20 1.09
C SER A 56 0.98 -19.38 0.82
N ILE A 57 0.17 -19.28 -0.24
CA ILE A 57 -0.69 -20.38 -0.70
C ILE A 57 0.18 -21.57 -1.14
N GLU A 58 1.16 -21.33 -2.01
CA GLU A 58 2.07 -22.38 -2.49
C GLU A 58 2.84 -23.05 -1.35
N LYS A 59 3.34 -22.28 -0.38
CA LYS A 59 4.05 -22.83 0.80
C LYS A 59 3.14 -23.67 1.68
N PHE A 60 1.87 -23.27 1.82
CA PHE A 60 0.89 -24.04 2.58
C PHE A 60 0.53 -25.36 1.90
N GLU A 61 0.37 -25.36 0.57
CA GLU A 61 0.15 -26.58 -0.22
C GLU A 61 1.35 -27.54 -0.15
N LEU A 62 2.58 -27.01 -0.20
CA LEU A 62 3.81 -27.80 -0.19
C LEU A 62 4.20 -28.30 1.21
N ASN A 63 3.90 -27.54 2.27
CA ASN A 63 4.23 -27.93 3.63
C ASN A 63 3.23 -27.34 4.66
N PRO A 64 2.15 -28.08 4.97
CA PRO A 64 1.11 -27.66 5.92
C PRO A 64 1.62 -27.38 7.34
N SER A 65 2.83 -27.83 7.69
CA SER A 65 3.44 -27.63 9.01
C SER A 65 4.31 -26.39 9.10
N SER A 66 4.68 -25.77 7.98
CA SER A 66 5.60 -24.62 7.93
C SER A 66 4.92 -23.26 8.03
N MET A 67 3.62 -23.19 7.72
CA MET A 67 2.84 -21.96 7.72
C MET A 67 1.42 -22.28 8.18
N SER A 68 0.89 -21.50 9.11
CA SER A 68 -0.48 -21.68 9.58
C SER A 68 -1.45 -21.22 8.49
N LEU A 69 -2.56 -21.95 8.31
CA LEU A 69 -3.65 -21.52 7.44
C LEU A 69 -4.12 -20.09 7.76
N ASN A 70 -4.06 -19.70 9.04
CA ASN A 70 -4.39 -18.33 9.47
C ASN A 70 -3.50 -17.28 8.80
N ASP A 71 -2.20 -17.53 8.64
CA ASP A 71 -1.27 -16.57 8.02
C ASP A 71 -1.56 -16.41 6.52
N VAL A 72 -1.89 -17.52 5.85
CA VAL A 72 -2.29 -17.50 4.43
C VAL A 72 -3.56 -16.67 4.25
N MET A 73 -4.56 -16.89 5.11
CA MET A 73 -5.82 -16.15 5.06
C MET A 73 -5.62 -14.67 5.34
N ILE A 74 -4.77 -14.31 6.31
CA ILE A 74 -4.41 -12.91 6.59
C ILE A 74 -3.71 -12.28 5.39
N ASN A 75 -2.75 -12.97 4.78
CA ASN A 75 -2.03 -12.46 3.61
C ASN A 75 -2.97 -12.29 2.40
N LEU A 76 -3.90 -13.22 2.21
CA LEU A 76 -4.92 -13.13 1.16
C LEU A 76 -5.86 -11.94 1.40
N GLN A 77 -6.35 -11.75 2.63
CA GLN A 77 -7.19 -10.60 2.99
C GLN A 77 -6.46 -9.27 2.82
N LYS A 78 -5.21 -9.18 3.27
CA LYS A 78 -4.34 -8.00 3.05
C LYS A 78 -4.20 -7.71 1.55
N SER A 79 -3.98 -8.73 0.72
CA SER A 79 -3.89 -8.56 -0.73
C SER A 79 -5.17 -8.01 -1.33
N SER A 80 -6.33 -8.58 -1.00
CA SER A 80 -7.62 -8.14 -1.52
C SER A 80 -7.91 -6.67 -1.19
N ILE A 81 -7.73 -6.28 0.08
CA ILE A 81 -7.95 -4.90 0.53
C ILE A 81 -6.96 -3.93 -0.15
N SER A 82 -5.69 -4.32 -0.29
CA SER A 82 -4.66 -3.48 -0.93
C SER A 82 -4.92 -3.27 -2.41
N ILE A 83 -5.40 -4.30 -3.12
CA ILE A 83 -5.79 -4.22 -4.53
C ILE A 83 -6.98 -3.27 -4.71
N GLU A 84 -8.00 -3.39 -3.85
CA GLU A 84 -9.15 -2.51 -3.89
C GLU A 84 -8.76 -1.03 -3.70
N LEU A 85 -7.90 -0.77 -2.71
CA LEU A 85 -7.35 0.55 -2.47
C LEU A 85 -6.58 1.08 -3.70
N ALA A 86 -5.75 0.26 -4.34
CA ALA A 86 -5.03 0.66 -5.55
C ALA A 86 -5.95 1.02 -6.71
N ILE A 87 -7.06 0.30 -6.88
CA ILE A 87 -8.08 0.62 -7.89
C ILE A 87 -8.70 2.00 -7.60
N GLN A 88 -9.02 2.29 -6.33
CA GLN A 88 -9.57 3.59 -5.95
C GLN A 88 -8.58 4.74 -6.20
N ILE A 89 -7.30 4.54 -5.89
CA ILE A 89 -6.25 5.53 -6.15
C ILE A 89 -6.07 5.74 -7.65
N ARG A 90 -6.02 4.66 -8.45
CA ARG A 90 -5.96 4.74 -9.92
C ARG A 90 -7.12 5.56 -10.48
N ASN A 91 -8.34 5.31 -10.01
CA ASN A 91 -9.52 6.04 -10.45
C ASN A 91 -9.45 7.52 -10.08
N LYS A 92 -9.02 7.85 -8.85
CA LYS A 92 -8.78 9.24 -8.42
C LYS A 92 -7.72 9.94 -9.28
N PHE A 93 -6.65 9.25 -9.65
CA PHE A 93 -5.61 9.82 -10.53
C PHE A 93 -6.13 10.12 -11.93
N ILE A 94 -6.88 9.19 -12.52
CA ILE A 94 -7.53 9.40 -13.83
C ILE A 94 -8.51 10.58 -13.76
N SER A 95 -9.31 10.67 -12.70
CA SER A 95 -10.26 11.77 -12.50
C SER A 95 -9.56 13.11 -12.32
N ALA A 96 -8.49 13.19 -11.52
CA ALA A 96 -7.71 14.43 -11.34
C ALA A 96 -7.08 14.91 -12.66
N TYR A 97 -6.56 13.98 -13.48
CA TYR A 97 -6.07 14.33 -14.81
C TYR A 97 -7.19 14.87 -15.72
N LYS A 98 -8.37 14.23 -15.70
CA LYS A 98 -9.55 14.71 -16.44
C LYS A 98 -10.05 16.08 -15.95
N GLU A 99 -10.00 16.32 -14.64
CA GLU A 99 -10.42 17.59 -14.04
C GLU A 99 -9.53 18.76 -14.48
N ILE A 100 -8.20 18.56 -14.52
CA ILE A 100 -7.26 19.57 -15.04
C ILE A 100 -7.54 19.88 -16.52
N MET A 101 -7.87 18.86 -17.32
CA MET A 101 -8.23 19.04 -18.74
C MET A 101 -9.56 19.80 -18.91
N ASN A 102 -10.54 19.53 -18.05
CA ASN A 102 -11.85 20.19 -18.12
C ASN A 102 -11.85 21.61 -17.53
N GLN A 103 -10.85 22.00 -16.74
CA GLN A 103 -10.71 23.37 -16.23
C GLN A 103 -10.00 24.32 -17.20
N GLN A 104 -9.42 23.83 -18.30
CA GLN A 104 -8.69 24.65 -19.29
C GLN A 104 -9.52 25.02 -20.54
N ILE A 105 -10.84 24.76 -20.53
CA ILE A 105 -11.78 25.24 -21.56
C ILE A 105 -12.61 26.42 -21.08
#